data_AF-V7GVA0-F1
#
_entry.id   AF-V7GVA0-F1
#
_cell.length_a   1.000
_cell.length_b   1.000
_cell.length_c   1.000
_cell.angle_alpha   90.00
_cell.angle_beta   90.00
_cell.angle_gamma   90.00
#
_symmetry.space_group_name_H-M   'P 1'
#
loop_
_entity.id
_entity.type
_entity.pdbx_description
1 polymer ?
#
loop_
_entity_poly.entity_id
_entity_poly.type
_entity_poly.pdbx_seq_one_letter_code
_entity_poly.pdbx_strand_id
1 'polypeptide(L)'
;MALFAIEEYPGLITSDLFGEDSYFADADLFWQKQNEAIATKRDTYLNEGWSEVVLLEPGQYFHAWDHEKTPKKKGGKIVITVSHRGEVECHEGWLSRKEARRAREGGEQEETAAKLPRPEVTGPMQNYIDLHRHAAVRAAMLDHPAVALRLVVAHAITGSGLWQVRPEPQRAANETVTASLAGCKAEAAFGKKRREVLALLGSPDEDSLVAGGNGDAVAIAGVFARLLALCDDDVMRVLTLVMAETLAAGSAVIEALGNHLNVDMGIWWQPDDAFFDLLRDKEIANSMLADVGGKLVADGNVAEKVKTQKNIIRDFLAGENGRPRVETWLPRWMKFPAQSYTSRGGFRTADQWTQVQPLFVRE
;
A
#
# COMPACT_ATOMS: atom_id res chain seq x y z
N MET A 1 6.70 -46.98 7.97
CA MET A 1 5.91 -48.10 8.55
C MET A 1 4.58 -47.60 9.08
N ALA A 2 3.50 -48.36 8.86
CA ALA A 2 2.18 -48.08 9.41
C ALA A 2 2.18 -48.27 10.94
N LEU A 3 1.44 -47.43 11.66
CA LEU A 3 1.25 -47.51 13.11
C LEU A 3 0.05 -48.41 13.46
N PHE A 4 -0.89 -48.58 12.52
CA PHE A 4 -2.02 -49.50 12.64
C PHE A 4 -1.65 -50.92 12.19
N ALA A 5 -2.39 -51.91 12.70
CA ALA A 5 -2.26 -53.31 12.27
C ALA A 5 -2.69 -53.45 10.80
N ILE A 6 -1.86 -54.10 9.98
CA ILE A 6 -2.07 -54.18 8.53
C ILE A 6 -3.39 -54.90 8.20
N GLU A 7 -3.82 -55.81 9.07
CA GLU A 7 -5.06 -56.58 8.97
C GLU A 7 -6.33 -55.71 9.11
N GLU A 8 -6.21 -54.52 9.71
CA GLU A 8 -7.29 -53.57 9.87
C GLU A 8 -7.39 -52.58 8.70
N TYR A 9 -6.51 -52.70 7.69
CA TYR A 9 -6.51 -51.87 6.51
C TYR A 9 -7.50 -52.42 5.45
N PRO A 10 -8.60 -51.71 5.14
CA PRO A 10 -9.61 -52.22 4.22
C PRO A 10 -9.24 -52.01 2.74
N GLY A 11 -8.14 -51.32 2.46
CA GLY A 11 -7.69 -50.98 1.11
C GLY A 11 -6.70 -51.99 0.53
N LEU A 12 -6.43 -51.86 -0.77
CA LEU A 12 -5.51 -52.76 -1.47
C LEU A 12 -4.05 -52.42 -1.13
N ILE A 13 -3.26 -53.44 -0.78
CA ILE A 13 -1.81 -53.35 -0.62
C ILE A 13 -1.17 -54.05 -1.81
N THR A 14 -0.29 -53.34 -2.50
CA THR A 14 0.36 -53.81 -3.72
C THR A 14 1.82 -54.07 -3.42
N SER A 15 2.35 -55.22 -3.80
CA SER A 15 3.78 -55.52 -3.70
C SER A 15 4.49 -55.20 -5.00
N ASP A 16 5.79 -54.94 -4.94
CA ASP A 16 6.62 -54.90 -6.14
C ASP A 16 6.65 -56.27 -6.86
N LEU A 17 7.22 -56.30 -8.06
CA LEU A 17 7.31 -57.48 -8.93
C LEU A 17 8.12 -58.64 -8.34
N PHE A 18 8.90 -58.41 -7.27
CA PHE A 18 9.74 -59.40 -6.59
C PHE A 18 9.23 -59.74 -5.18
N GLY A 19 8.19 -59.05 -4.70
CA GLY A 19 7.55 -59.25 -3.41
C GLY A 19 8.36 -58.75 -2.20
N GLU A 20 9.39 -57.93 -2.43
CA GLU A 20 10.30 -57.48 -1.38
C GLU A 20 9.76 -56.24 -0.65
N ASP A 21 9.23 -55.26 -1.40
CA ASP A 21 8.58 -54.08 -0.86
C ASP A 21 7.08 -54.04 -1.15
N SER A 22 6.29 -53.67 -0.14
CA SER A 22 4.83 -53.53 -0.23
C SER A 22 4.39 -52.10 0.06
N TYR A 23 3.48 -51.58 -0.75
CA TYR A 23 2.96 -50.22 -0.69
C TYR A 23 1.44 -50.19 -0.70
N PHE A 24 0.86 -49.22 0.02
CA PHE A 24 -0.58 -49.00 0.07
C PHE A 24 -1.02 -48.32 -1.22
N ALA A 25 -2.01 -48.90 -1.93
CA ALA A 25 -2.45 -48.38 -3.23
C ALA A 25 -3.25 -47.06 -3.12
N ASP A 26 -3.81 -46.79 -1.95
CA ASP A 26 -4.61 -45.60 -1.66
C ASP A 26 -3.93 -44.78 -0.55
N ALA A 27 -3.36 -43.65 -0.94
CA ALA A 27 -2.62 -42.78 -0.01
C ALA A 27 -3.57 -42.07 0.98
N ASP A 28 -4.76 -41.69 0.56
CA ASP A 28 -5.71 -40.96 1.40
C ASP A 28 -6.25 -41.88 2.50
N LEU A 29 -6.58 -43.13 2.13
CA LEU A 29 -7.03 -44.14 3.08
C LEU A 29 -5.92 -44.56 4.05
N PHE A 30 -4.66 -44.67 3.59
CA PHE A 30 -3.51 -44.89 4.46
C PHE A 30 -3.36 -43.77 5.50
N TRP A 31 -3.40 -42.50 5.07
CA TRP A 31 -3.29 -41.36 5.97
C TRP A 31 -4.46 -41.26 6.94
N GLN A 32 -5.68 -41.61 6.50
CA GLN A 32 -6.83 -41.69 7.40
C GLN A 32 -6.59 -42.70 8.53
N LYS A 33 -6.18 -43.93 8.18
CA LYS A 33 -5.93 -45.00 9.17
C LYS A 33 -4.73 -44.70 10.06
N GLN A 34 -3.70 -44.06 9.50
CA GLN A 34 -2.53 -43.64 10.27
C GLN A 34 -2.88 -42.57 11.30
N ASN A 35 -3.71 -41.59 10.92
CA ASN A 35 -4.18 -40.54 11.84
C ASN A 35 -5.11 -41.09 12.93
N GLU A 36 -5.98 -42.05 12.59
CA GLU A 36 -6.81 -42.76 13.58
C GLU A 36 -5.92 -43.46 14.64
N ALA A 37 -4.89 -44.19 14.21
CA ALA A 37 -3.95 -44.87 15.11
C ALA A 37 -3.12 -43.90 15.96
N ILE A 38 -2.67 -42.77 15.39
CA ILE A 38 -1.97 -41.71 16.13
C ILE A 38 -2.89 -41.12 17.21
N ALA A 39 -4.17 -40.88 16.90
CA ALA A 39 -5.14 -40.39 17.86
C ALA A 39 -5.35 -41.37 19.03
N THR A 40 -5.49 -42.67 18.73
CA THR A 40 -5.57 -43.71 19.79
C THR A 40 -4.31 -43.76 20.65
N LYS A 41 -3.12 -43.65 20.03
CA LYS A 41 -1.84 -43.64 20.76
C LYS A 41 -1.70 -42.41 21.66
N ARG A 42 -2.10 -41.23 21.16
CA ARG A 42 -2.16 -39.98 21.95
C ARG A 42 -3.08 -40.14 23.16
N ASP A 43 -4.27 -40.68 22.97
CA ASP A 43 -5.25 -40.82 24.04
C ASP A 43 -4.79 -41.86 25.08
N THR A 44 -4.09 -42.91 24.65
CA THR A 44 -3.44 -43.88 25.56
C THR A 44 -2.43 -43.19 26.47
N TYR A 45 -1.55 -42.36 25.92
CA TYR A 45 -0.57 -41.60 26.70
C TYR A 45 -1.19 -40.60 27.67
N LEU A 46 -2.27 -39.92 27.28
CA LEU A 46 -3.01 -39.06 28.19
C LEU A 46 -3.65 -39.88 29.32
N ASN A 47 -4.23 -41.03 29.03
CA ASN A 47 -4.83 -41.94 30.02
C ASN A 47 -3.79 -42.56 30.97
N GLU A 48 -2.57 -42.79 30.50
CA GLU A 48 -1.45 -43.20 31.37
C GLU A 48 -1.02 -42.09 32.33
N GLY A 49 -1.53 -40.85 32.18
CA GLY A 49 -1.29 -39.73 33.08
C GLY A 49 -0.15 -38.81 32.63
N TRP A 50 0.16 -38.76 31.34
CA TRP A 50 1.07 -37.74 30.80
C TRP A 50 0.35 -36.39 30.72
N SER A 51 1.06 -35.31 31.08
CA SER A 51 0.44 -33.99 31.21
C SER A 51 -0.06 -33.40 29.89
N GLU A 52 0.63 -33.70 28.79
CA GLU A 52 0.28 -33.25 27.45
C GLU A 52 1.01 -34.10 26.40
N VAL A 53 0.37 -34.31 25.25
CA VAL A 53 0.94 -35.00 24.09
C VAL A 53 0.84 -34.07 22.89
N VAL A 54 1.99 -33.69 22.33
CA VAL A 54 2.12 -32.75 21.21
C VAL A 54 2.41 -33.54 19.94
N LEU A 55 1.52 -33.45 18.96
CA LEU A 55 1.76 -34.01 17.63
C LEU A 55 2.35 -32.92 16.73
N LEU A 56 3.56 -33.16 16.21
CA LEU A 56 4.20 -32.25 15.26
C LEU A 56 3.65 -32.45 13.85
N GLU A 57 3.77 -31.42 13.02
CA GLU A 57 3.29 -31.46 11.64
C GLU A 57 4.04 -32.55 10.84
N PRO A 58 3.38 -33.22 9.87
CA PRO A 58 4.04 -34.24 9.06
C PRO A 58 5.28 -33.70 8.32
N GLY A 59 6.43 -34.33 8.56
CA GLY A 59 7.75 -33.93 8.03
C GLY A 59 8.60 -33.11 9.00
N GLN A 60 8.03 -32.63 10.11
CA GLN A 60 8.76 -31.88 11.11
C GLN A 60 9.53 -32.82 12.04
N TYR A 61 10.83 -32.60 12.16
CA TYR A 61 11.70 -33.41 13.00
C TYR A 61 11.76 -32.89 14.44
N PHE A 62 11.86 -33.82 15.39
CA PHE A 62 12.12 -33.47 16.77
C PHE A 62 13.61 -33.19 16.99
N HIS A 63 13.93 -31.93 17.26
CA HIS A 63 15.28 -31.51 17.60
C HIS A 63 15.51 -31.60 19.11
N ALA A 64 16.18 -32.67 19.55
CA ALA A 64 16.44 -32.92 20.97
C ALA A 64 17.25 -31.82 21.67
N TRP A 65 17.99 -30.98 20.91
CA TRP A 65 18.79 -29.88 21.46
C TRP A 65 17.93 -28.67 21.88
N ASP A 66 16.73 -28.49 21.32
CA ASP A 66 15.77 -27.44 21.71
C ASP A 66 14.91 -27.81 22.93
N HIS A 67 15.03 -29.05 23.38
CA HIS A 67 14.20 -29.63 24.41
C HIS A 67 15.04 -30.13 25.58
N GLU A 68 14.43 -30.22 26.76
CA GLU A 68 15.08 -30.70 27.97
C GLU A 68 14.35 -31.93 28.51
N LYS A 69 15.10 -33.00 28.80
CA LYS A 69 14.55 -34.24 29.35
C LYS A 69 13.94 -33.97 30.72
N THR A 70 12.63 -34.19 30.82
CA THR A 70 11.85 -33.94 32.01
C THR A 70 10.99 -35.16 32.32
N PRO A 71 11.17 -35.82 33.48
CA PRO A 71 10.35 -36.96 33.85
C PRO A 71 8.87 -36.61 33.91
N LYS A 72 8.00 -37.59 33.64
CA LYS A 72 6.53 -37.47 33.72
C LYS A 72 6.04 -36.77 34.99
N LYS A 73 6.61 -37.14 36.15
CA LYS A 73 6.24 -36.55 37.47
C LYS A 73 6.55 -35.05 37.60
N LYS A 74 7.39 -34.49 36.73
CA LYS A 74 7.77 -33.06 36.70
C LYS A 74 7.13 -32.30 35.54
N GLY A 75 6.05 -32.84 34.95
CA GLY A 75 5.32 -32.19 33.85
C GLY A 75 5.94 -32.40 32.47
N GLY A 76 6.77 -33.45 32.30
CA GLY A 76 7.23 -33.85 30.98
C GLY A 76 6.07 -34.16 30.03
N LYS A 77 6.21 -33.76 28.77
CA LYS A 77 5.24 -34.00 27.69
C LYS A 77 5.76 -35.08 26.75
N ILE A 78 4.88 -35.64 25.94
CA ILE A 78 5.25 -36.54 24.84
C ILE A 78 5.17 -35.77 23.55
N VAL A 79 6.19 -35.86 22.71
CA VAL A 79 6.19 -35.28 21.37
C VAL A 79 6.15 -36.40 20.35
N ILE A 80 5.12 -36.42 19.51
CA ILE A 80 4.96 -37.40 18.44
C ILE A 80 5.36 -36.72 17.12
N THR A 81 6.31 -37.30 16.40
CA THR A 81 6.69 -36.86 15.05
C THR A 81 6.14 -37.84 14.02
N VAL A 82 5.76 -37.31 12.86
CA VAL A 82 5.31 -38.11 11.72
C VAL A 82 6.14 -37.71 10.52
N SER A 83 6.81 -38.66 9.86
CA SER A 83 7.59 -38.37 8.64
C SER A 83 6.67 -38.19 7.43
N HIS A 84 7.19 -37.61 6.35
CA HIS A 84 6.43 -37.50 5.08
C HIS A 84 6.04 -38.86 4.48
N ARG A 85 6.66 -39.96 4.93
CA ARG A 85 6.33 -41.34 4.55
C ARG A 85 5.41 -42.03 5.56
N GLY A 86 4.88 -41.28 6.52
CA GLY A 86 3.95 -41.77 7.53
C GLY A 86 4.60 -42.51 8.69
N GLU A 87 5.93 -42.53 8.83
CA GLU A 87 6.57 -43.13 10.01
C GLU A 87 6.32 -42.29 11.25
N VAL A 88 5.94 -42.92 12.36
CA VAL A 88 5.58 -42.21 13.59
C VAL A 88 6.57 -42.57 14.69
N GLU A 89 7.21 -41.56 15.29
CA GLU A 89 8.07 -41.72 16.46
C GLU A 89 7.52 -40.94 17.66
N CYS A 90 7.55 -41.55 18.85
CA CYS A 90 7.08 -40.94 20.08
C CYS A 90 8.28 -40.65 21.00
N HIS A 91 8.53 -39.38 21.28
CA HIS A 91 9.59 -38.93 22.18
C HIS A 91 8.99 -38.58 23.54
N GLU A 92 9.23 -39.44 24.53
CA GLU A 92 8.62 -39.30 25.85
C GLU A 92 9.48 -38.50 26.82
N GLY A 93 8.82 -37.64 27.61
CA GLY A 93 9.46 -36.95 28.74
C GLY A 93 10.30 -35.75 28.33
N TRP A 94 9.72 -34.83 27.55
CA TRP A 94 10.39 -33.62 27.08
C TRP A 94 9.56 -32.38 27.35
N LEU A 95 10.25 -31.27 27.60
CA LEU A 95 9.69 -29.92 27.59
C LEU A 95 10.55 -29.03 26.70
N SER A 96 9.96 -28.02 26.07
CA SER A 96 10.77 -27.00 25.41
C SER A 96 11.64 -26.30 26.46
N ARG A 97 12.84 -25.84 26.08
CA ARG A 97 13.72 -25.11 27.01
C ARG A 97 13.04 -23.92 27.69
N LYS A 98 12.10 -23.26 26.99
CA LYS A 98 11.31 -22.14 27.52
C LYS A 98 10.36 -22.59 28.64
N GLU A 99 9.70 -23.74 28.47
CA GLU A 99 8.81 -24.31 29.49
C GLU A 99 9.61 -24.90 30.66
N ALA A 100 10.72 -25.59 30.39
CA ALA A 100 11.59 -26.13 31.43
C ALA A 100 12.21 -25.03 32.31
N ARG A 101 12.56 -23.88 31.70
CA ARG A 101 13.01 -22.68 32.43
C ARG A 101 11.91 -22.12 33.34
N ARG A 102 10.69 -21.98 32.82
CA ARG A 102 9.52 -21.52 33.61
C ARG A 102 9.19 -22.47 34.77
N ALA A 103 9.36 -23.77 34.57
CA ALA A 103 9.14 -24.76 35.63
C ALA A 103 10.22 -24.73 36.74
N ARG A 104 11.44 -24.25 36.44
CA ARG A 104 12.55 -24.12 37.41
C ARG A 104 12.49 -22.84 38.23
N GLU A 105 12.01 -21.76 37.62
CA GLU A 105 11.99 -20.43 38.24
C GLU A 105 10.90 -20.31 39.33
N GLY A 106 10.09 -21.35 39.56
CA GLY A 106 9.16 -21.43 40.70
C GLY A 106 7.98 -20.47 40.53
N GLY A 107 6.81 -20.99 40.19
CA GLY A 107 5.64 -20.19 39.83
C GLY A 107 5.32 -19.08 40.84
N GLU A 108 5.54 -17.84 40.42
CA GLU A 108 4.78 -16.71 40.92
C GLU A 108 3.43 -16.72 40.21
N GLN A 109 2.39 -16.80 41.02
CA GLN A 109 1.01 -16.64 40.62
C GLN A 109 0.87 -15.31 39.87
N GLU A 110 0.79 -15.38 38.54
CA GLU A 110 0.02 -14.38 37.81
C GLU A 110 -1.39 -14.43 38.40
N GLU A 111 -1.75 -13.30 39.02
CA GLU A 111 -3.12 -12.89 39.26
C GLU A 111 -4.01 -13.47 38.17
N THR A 112 -5.13 -14.04 38.58
CA THR A 112 -6.21 -14.49 37.71
C THR A 112 -6.55 -13.40 36.68
N ALA A 113 -5.86 -13.41 35.54
CA ALA A 113 -6.45 -13.00 34.29
C ALA A 113 -7.61 -13.97 34.12
N ALA A 114 -8.80 -13.51 34.51
CA ALA A 114 -10.04 -14.22 34.27
C ALA A 114 -9.96 -14.76 32.84
N LYS A 115 -9.94 -16.09 32.68
CA LYS A 115 -10.09 -16.73 31.36
C LYS A 115 -11.25 -16.00 30.72
N LEU A 116 -10.97 -15.27 29.63
CA LEU A 116 -12.00 -14.59 28.87
C LEU A 116 -13.15 -15.59 28.71
N PRO A 117 -14.38 -15.23 29.09
CA PRO A 117 -15.52 -16.13 28.96
C PRO A 117 -15.53 -16.65 27.52
N ARG A 118 -15.81 -17.96 27.35
CA ARG A 118 -15.92 -18.55 26.01
C ARG A 118 -16.76 -17.60 25.15
N PRO A 119 -16.24 -17.16 23.99
CA PRO A 119 -16.96 -16.20 23.16
C PRO A 119 -18.35 -16.75 22.86
N GLU A 120 -19.35 -15.89 22.98
CA GLU A 120 -20.77 -16.22 22.77
C GLU A 120 -21.01 -16.85 21.39
N VAL A 121 -20.16 -16.50 20.43
CA VAL A 121 -20.22 -16.95 19.04
C VAL A 121 -18.90 -17.60 18.64
N THR A 122 -18.97 -18.77 18.01
CA THR A 122 -17.78 -19.41 17.41
C THR A 122 -17.29 -18.59 16.22
N GLY A 123 -15.99 -18.62 15.91
CA GLY A 123 -15.44 -17.90 14.75
C GLY A 123 -16.20 -18.13 13.44
N PRO A 124 -16.56 -19.38 13.06
CA PRO A 124 -17.37 -19.65 11.88
C PRO A 124 -18.76 -19.00 11.92
N MET A 125 -19.43 -19.03 13.09
CA MET A 125 -20.75 -18.40 13.24
C MET A 125 -20.64 -16.87 13.18
N GLN A 126 -19.57 -16.27 13.72
CA GLN A 126 -19.32 -14.84 13.61
C GLN A 126 -19.16 -14.43 12.14
N ASN A 127 -18.34 -15.16 11.38
CA ASN A 127 -18.18 -14.93 9.94
C ASN A 127 -19.50 -15.10 9.16
N TYR A 128 -20.30 -16.11 9.49
CA TYR A 128 -21.63 -16.29 8.90
C TYR A 128 -22.52 -15.07 9.12
N ILE A 129 -22.57 -14.56 10.36
CA ILE A 129 -23.32 -13.35 10.72
C ILE A 129 -22.80 -12.14 9.94
N ASP A 130 -21.48 -11.91 9.95
CA ASP A 130 -20.86 -10.76 9.30
C ASP A 130 -21.13 -10.74 7.79
N LEU A 131 -21.04 -11.89 7.12
CA LEU A 131 -21.32 -12.00 5.68
C LEU A 131 -22.79 -11.75 5.34
N HIS A 132 -23.74 -12.25 6.14
CA HIS A 132 -25.16 -11.98 5.92
C HIS A 132 -25.51 -10.51 6.18
N ARG A 133 -24.94 -9.89 7.22
CA ARG A 133 -25.10 -8.46 7.50
C ARG A 133 -24.52 -7.62 6.37
N HIS A 134 -23.32 -7.95 5.91
CA HIS A 134 -22.69 -7.32 4.76
C HIS A 134 -23.60 -7.41 3.51
N ALA A 135 -24.14 -8.59 3.21
CA ALA A 135 -25.05 -8.81 2.07
C ALA A 135 -26.32 -7.95 2.12
N ALA A 136 -26.92 -7.80 3.31
CA ALA A 136 -28.08 -6.93 3.50
C ALA A 136 -27.72 -5.44 3.33
N VAL A 137 -26.62 -4.98 3.93
CA VAL A 137 -26.17 -3.59 3.85
C VAL A 137 -25.84 -3.20 2.41
N ARG A 138 -25.10 -4.05 1.67
CA ARG A 138 -24.78 -3.75 0.26
C ARG A 138 -26.02 -3.65 -0.61
N ALA A 139 -27.07 -4.42 -0.33
CA ALA A 139 -28.32 -4.37 -1.08
C ALA A 139 -29.07 -3.06 -0.80
N ALA A 140 -29.24 -2.71 0.48
CA ALA A 140 -29.90 -1.46 0.89
C ALA A 140 -29.14 -0.22 0.41
N MET A 141 -27.81 -0.24 0.41
CA MET A 141 -26.98 0.90 0.00
C MET A 141 -27.22 1.33 -1.46
N LEU A 142 -27.71 0.42 -2.32
CA LEU A 142 -28.01 0.74 -3.73
C LEU A 142 -29.07 1.83 -3.86
N ASP A 143 -29.99 1.93 -2.90
CA ASP A 143 -31.04 2.96 -2.86
C ASP A 143 -30.56 4.28 -2.22
N HIS A 144 -29.29 4.35 -1.79
CA HIS A 144 -28.71 5.48 -1.07
C HIS A 144 -27.38 5.99 -1.67
N PRO A 145 -27.37 6.44 -2.94
CA PRO A 145 -26.14 6.86 -3.62
C PRO A 145 -25.41 8.04 -2.94
N ALA A 146 -26.15 8.96 -2.30
CA ALA A 146 -25.55 10.07 -1.56
C ALA A 146 -24.79 9.63 -0.30
N VAL A 147 -25.23 8.53 0.33
CA VAL A 147 -24.54 7.89 1.46
C VAL A 147 -23.32 7.12 0.97
N ALA A 148 -23.47 6.39 -0.15
CA ALA A 148 -22.36 5.69 -0.79
C ALA A 148 -21.23 6.65 -1.20
N LEU A 149 -21.55 7.83 -1.75
CA LEU A 149 -20.56 8.86 -2.08
C LEU A 149 -19.75 9.31 -0.86
N ARG A 150 -20.40 9.56 0.27
CA ARG A 150 -19.73 9.95 1.52
C ARG A 150 -18.83 8.82 2.05
N LEU A 151 -19.26 7.57 1.92
CA LEU A 151 -18.43 6.42 2.30
C LEU A 151 -17.22 6.28 1.38
N VAL A 152 -17.37 6.53 0.07
CA VAL A 152 -16.25 6.59 -0.87
C VAL A 152 -15.26 7.68 -0.46
N VAL A 153 -15.73 8.89 -0.15
CA VAL A 153 -14.83 9.95 0.33
C VAL A 153 -14.11 9.55 1.63
N ALA A 154 -14.80 8.91 2.57
CA ALA A 154 -14.20 8.43 3.81
C ALA A 154 -13.06 7.44 3.57
N HIS A 155 -13.29 6.40 2.75
CA HIS A 155 -12.26 5.42 2.44
C HIS A 155 -11.08 6.02 1.65
N ALA A 156 -11.30 7.03 0.80
CA ALA A 156 -10.20 7.71 0.10
C ALA A 156 -9.30 8.51 1.07
N ILE A 157 -9.89 9.10 2.11
CA ILE A 157 -9.18 9.85 3.16
C ILE A 157 -8.36 8.89 4.03
N THR A 158 -9.03 7.89 4.60
CA THR A 158 -8.46 7.03 5.64
C THR A 158 -7.75 5.81 5.10
N GLY A 159 -7.88 5.51 3.80
CA GLY A 159 -7.51 4.22 3.21
C GLY A 159 -8.53 3.12 3.57
N SER A 160 -8.35 1.94 2.96
CA SER A 160 -9.10 0.72 3.26
C SER A 160 -8.31 -0.53 2.84
N GLY A 161 -8.61 -1.68 3.44
CA GLY A 161 -7.94 -2.94 3.09
C GLY A 161 -8.14 -3.36 1.63
N LEU A 162 -9.29 -3.03 1.02
CA LEU A 162 -9.63 -3.39 -0.36
C LEU A 162 -9.53 -2.22 -1.33
N TRP A 163 -9.43 -0.99 -0.83
CA TRP A 163 -9.34 0.20 -1.65
C TRP A 163 -8.22 1.10 -1.15
N GLN A 164 -7.22 1.28 -2.02
CA GLN A 164 -6.04 2.06 -1.71
C GLN A 164 -6.04 3.33 -2.55
N VAL A 165 -5.98 4.47 -1.86
CA VAL A 165 -5.77 5.79 -2.43
C VAL A 165 -4.49 6.32 -1.82
N ARG A 166 -3.53 6.71 -2.67
CA ARG A 166 -2.23 7.21 -2.22
C ARG A 166 -2.08 8.65 -2.71
N PRO A 167 -1.72 9.58 -1.81
CA PRO A 167 -1.30 10.89 -2.25
C PRO A 167 -0.10 10.81 -3.19
N GLU A 168 -0.03 11.73 -4.14
CA GLU A 168 1.18 11.93 -4.93
C GLU A 168 2.30 12.41 -4.01
N PRO A 169 3.43 11.68 -3.90
CA PRO A 169 4.51 12.00 -2.97
C PRO A 169 5.20 13.35 -3.22
N GLN A 170 4.95 14.00 -4.37
CA GLN A 170 5.61 15.25 -4.77
C GLN A 170 7.14 15.18 -4.64
N ARG A 171 7.74 14.06 -5.06
CA ARG A 171 9.17 13.81 -4.86
C ARG A 171 10.02 14.70 -5.78
N ALA A 172 10.61 15.74 -5.20
CA ALA A 172 11.62 16.56 -5.87
C ALA A 172 12.95 15.81 -6.06
N ALA A 173 13.68 16.15 -7.13
CA ALA A 173 14.97 15.52 -7.44
C ALA A 173 16.13 16.01 -6.55
N ASN A 174 16.03 17.23 -6.02
CA ASN A 174 17.01 17.85 -5.13
C ASN A 174 16.36 18.97 -4.29
N GLU A 175 17.07 19.47 -3.29
CA GLU A 175 16.59 20.49 -2.35
C GLU A 175 16.24 21.82 -3.03
N THR A 176 16.93 22.19 -4.11
CA THR A 176 16.64 23.42 -4.87
C THR A 176 15.23 23.38 -5.46
N VAL A 177 14.82 22.24 -6.01
CA VAL A 177 13.46 22.04 -6.53
C VAL A 177 12.44 22.02 -5.38
N THR A 178 12.77 21.39 -4.24
CA THR A 178 11.90 21.40 -3.05
C THR A 178 11.62 22.83 -2.57
N ALA A 179 12.65 23.66 -2.43
CA ALA A 179 12.52 25.03 -1.95
C ALA A 179 11.73 25.92 -2.93
N SER A 180 11.98 25.76 -4.24
CA SER A 180 11.23 26.44 -5.31
C SER A 180 9.74 26.08 -5.25
N LEU A 181 9.40 24.80 -5.14
CA LEU A 181 8.01 24.34 -5.04
C LEU A 181 7.33 24.86 -3.77
N ALA A 182 8.00 24.81 -2.61
CA ALA A 182 7.46 25.30 -1.34
C ALA A 182 7.15 26.81 -1.36
N GLY A 183 7.91 27.59 -2.11
CA GLY A 183 7.69 29.04 -2.29
C GLY A 183 6.68 29.40 -3.38
N CYS A 184 6.19 28.42 -4.16
CA CYS A 184 5.36 28.72 -5.33
C CYS A 184 3.93 29.11 -4.95
N LYS A 185 3.31 29.94 -5.80
CA LYS A 185 1.96 30.47 -5.59
C LYS A 185 0.88 29.38 -5.58
N ALA A 186 1.05 28.35 -6.41
CA ALA A 186 0.09 27.26 -6.52
C ALA A 186 -0.01 26.47 -5.20
N GLU A 187 1.13 26.11 -4.60
CA GLU A 187 1.12 25.37 -3.33
C GLU A 187 0.60 26.21 -2.16
N ALA A 188 0.93 27.51 -2.11
CA ALA A 188 0.34 28.39 -1.11
C ALA A 188 -1.20 28.47 -1.22
N ALA A 189 -1.73 28.54 -2.45
CA ALA A 189 -3.16 28.56 -2.70
C ALA A 189 -3.82 27.22 -2.35
N PHE A 190 -3.19 26.10 -2.71
CA PHE A 190 -3.69 24.76 -2.41
C PHE A 190 -3.68 24.49 -0.90
N GLY A 191 -2.60 24.83 -0.19
CA GLY A 191 -2.50 24.71 1.26
C GLY A 191 -3.57 25.52 2.01
N LYS A 192 -4.01 26.66 1.49
CA LYS A 192 -5.18 27.38 2.04
C LYS A 192 -6.47 26.55 1.92
N LYS A 193 -6.72 25.95 0.75
CA LYS A 193 -7.92 25.11 0.52
C LYS A 193 -7.88 23.82 1.32
N ARG A 194 -6.70 23.23 1.49
CA ARG A 194 -6.48 22.08 2.37
C ARG A 194 -6.90 22.38 3.80
N ARG A 195 -6.45 23.51 4.36
CA ARG A 195 -6.85 23.95 5.72
C ARG A 195 -8.35 24.17 5.87
N GLU A 196 -9.00 24.81 4.89
CA GLU A 196 -10.46 24.95 4.88
C GLU A 196 -11.18 23.59 4.96
N VAL A 197 -10.67 22.56 4.28
CA VAL A 197 -11.24 21.20 4.30
C VAL A 197 -10.91 20.43 5.57
N LEU A 198 -9.69 20.53 6.09
CA LEU A 198 -9.30 19.91 7.36
C LEU A 198 -10.16 20.42 8.53
N ALA A 199 -10.51 21.71 8.51
CA ALA A 199 -11.44 22.30 9.46
C ALA A 199 -12.84 21.66 9.41
N LEU A 200 -13.36 21.33 8.22
CA LEU A 200 -14.64 20.63 8.07
C LEU A 200 -14.58 19.20 8.65
N LEU A 201 -13.41 18.56 8.59
CA LEU A 201 -13.18 17.21 9.11
C LEU A 201 -12.82 17.18 10.60
N GLY A 202 -12.68 18.34 11.24
CA GLY A 202 -12.32 18.46 12.66
C GLY A 202 -10.91 17.94 12.97
N SER A 203 -9.99 17.99 12.01
CA SER A 203 -8.58 17.61 12.23
C SER A 203 -7.77 18.80 12.74
N PRO A 204 -6.99 18.66 13.82
CA PRO A 204 -6.24 19.78 14.41
C PRO A 204 -4.92 20.08 13.67
N ASP A 205 -4.44 19.19 12.81
CA ASP A 205 -3.20 19.39 12.06
C ASP A 205 -3.49 19.99 10.69
N GLU A 206 -3.26 21.29 10.56
CA GLU A 206 -3.48 22.09 9.35
C GLU A 206 -2.49 21.80 8.20
N ASP A 207 -1.35 21.15 8.51
CA ASP A 207 -0.28 20.87 7.54
C ASP A 207 -0.31 19.43 7.01
N SER A 208 -1.15 18.56 7.57
CA SER A 208 -1.33 17.18 7.13
C SER A 208 -2.09 17.06 5.80
N LEU A 209 -1.77 16.04 5.01
CA LEU A 209 -2.56 15.66 3.83
C LEU A 209 -3.97 15.21 4.25
N VAL A 210 -4.96 15.46 3.39
CA VAL A 210 -6.33 15.00 3.63
C VAL A 210 -6.48 13.52 3.26
N ALA A 211 -5.72 13.02 2.28
CA ALA A 211 -5.68 11.60 1.93
C ALA A 211 -4.43 10.87 2.45
N GLY A 212 -4.46 9.53 2.45
CA GLY A 212 -3.28 8.70 2.70
C GLY A 212 -3.24 7.95 4.03
N GLY A 213 -4.38 7.76 4.70
CA GLY A 213 -4.46 6.94 5.89
C GLY A 213 -4.22 5.44 5.67
N ASN A 214 -4.15 4.69 6.78
CA ASN A 214 -3.66 3.30 6.81
C ASN A 214 -4.77 2.24 6.69
N GLY A 215 -6.03 2.66 6.54
CA GLY A 215 -7.20 1.78 6.49
C GLY A 215 -7.78 1.36 7.83
N ASP A 216 -7.56 2.13 8.91
CA ASP A 216 -8.15 1.85 10.22
C ASP A 216 -9.68 1.99 10.20
N ALA A 217 -10.40 0.91 10.50
CA ALA A 217 -11.86 0.83 10.39
C ALA A 217 -12.59 1.87 11.26
N VAL A 218 -12.07 2.18 12.45
CA VAL A 218 -12.65 3.16 13.35
C VAL A 218 -12.45 4.57 12.80
N ALA A 219 -11.27 4.87 12.25
CA ALA A 219 -11.00 6.13 11.56
C ALA A 219 -11.93 6.31 10.35
N ILE A 220 -12.15 5.27 9.53
CA ILE A 220 -13.10 5.33 8.39
C ILE A 220 -14.48 5.70 8.90
N ALA A 221 -14.98 4.98 9.91
CA ALA A 221 -16.31 5.22 10.48
C ALA A 221 -16.43 6.64 11.06
N GLY A 222 -15.38 7.15 11.71
CA GLY A 222 -15.34 8.52 12.25
C GLY A 222 -15.39 9.60 11.17
N VAL A 223 -14.63 9.45 10.07
CA VAL A 223 -14.70 10.37 8.92
C VAL A 223 -16.05 10.27 8.22
N PHE A 224 -16.56 9.06 8.01
CA PHE A 224 -17.87 8.84 7.41
C PHE A 224 -19.00 9.50 8.21
N ALA A 225 -19.01 9.35 9.54
CA ALA A 225 -19.99 10.00 10.41
C ALA A 225 -19.94 11.53 10.29
N ARG A 226 -18.74 12.12 10.18
CA ARG A 226 -18.59 13.56 9.95
C ARG A 226 -19.14 13.98 8.59
N LEU A 227 -18.81 13.25 7.53
CA LEU A 227 -19.30 13.53 6.17
C LEU A 227 -20.82 13.42 6.05
N LEU A 228 -21.47 12.53 6.83
CA LEU A 228 -22.93 12.45 6.91
C LEU A 228 -23.58 13.71 7.47
N ALA A 229 -22.87 14.46 8.33
CA ALA A 229 -23.36 15.70 8.90
C ALA A 229 -23.13 16.93 7.98
N LEU A 230 -22.32 16.79 6.94
CA LEU A 230 -22.04 17.87 5.98
C LEU A 230 -23.07 17.92 4.85
N CYS A 231 -23.30 19.14 4.34
CA CYS A 231 -24.08 19.34 3.12
C CYS A 231 -23.33 18.79 1.90
N ASP A 232 -24.06 18.51 0.82
CA ASP A 232 -23.47 17.92 -0.39
C ASP A 232 -22.37 18.79 -0.99
N ASP A 233 -22.51 20.13 -0.95
CA ASP A 233 -21.49 21.05 -1.46
C ASP A 233 -20.15 20.90 -0.71
N ASP A 234 -20.18 20.77 0.61
CA ASP A 234 -18.97 20.58 1.41
C ASP A 234 -18.37 19.17 1.21
N VAL A 235 -19.20 18.14 1.04
CA VAL A 235 -18.72 16.80 0.67
C VAL A 235 -18.03 16.83 -0.70
N MET A 236 -18.57 17.57 -1.66
CA MET A 236 -17.95 17.74 -2.98
C MET A 236 -16.62 18.50 -2.92
N ARG A 237 -16.49 19.48 -2.01
CA ARG A 237 -15.21 20.16 -1.76
C ARG A 237 -14.17 19.21 -1.18
N VAL A 238 -14.54 18.38 -0.20
CA VAL A 238 -13.66 17.37 0.38
C VAL A 238 -13.22 16.36 -0.70
N LEU A 239 -14.19 15.82 -1.46
CA LEU A 239 -13.92 14.89 -2.56
C LEU A 239 -12.93 15.47 -3.58
N THR A 240 -13.15 16.72 -3.97
CA THR A 240 -12.31 17.41 -4.96
C THR A 240 -10.87 17.54 -4.47
N LEU A 241 -10.69 17.90 -3.20
CA LEU A 241 -9.35 18.02 -2.61
C LEU A 241 -8.64 16.66 -2.52
N VAL A 242 -9.35 15.62 -2.09
CA VAL A 242 -8.83 14.24 -2.04
C VAL A 242 -8.41 13.75 -3.42
N MET A 243 -9.24 14.02 -4.45
CA MET A 243 -8.88 13.71 -5.82
C MET A 243 -7.61 14.49 -6.24
N ALA A 244 -7.54 15.78 -5.95
CA ALA A 244 -6.39 16.61 -6.30
C ALA A 244 -5.07 16.14 -5.64
N GLU A 245 -5.10 15.74 -4.36
CA GLU A 245 -3.91 15.22 -3.65
C GLU A 245 -3.39 13.89 -4.20
N THR A 246 -4.24 13.15 -4.92
CA THR A 246 -3.96 11.77 -5.35
C THR A 246 -3.72 11.66 -6.86
N LEU A 247 -3.73 12.80 -7.57
CA LEU A 247 -3.36 12.87 -8.98
C LEU A 247 -1.85 12.66 -9.16
N ALA A 248 -1.50 11.60 -9.89
CA ALA A 248 -0.10 11.26 -10.15
C ALA A 248 0.60 12.33 -11.00
N ALA A 249 1.75 12.82 -10.53
CA ALA A 249 2.51 13.87 -11.18
C ALA A 249 3.10 13.40 -12.53
N GLY A 250 2.97 14.25 -13.55
CA GLY A 250 3.45 13.97 -14.91
C GLY A 250 2.78 12.77 -15.57
N SER A 251 1.52 12.51 -15.23
CA SER A 251 0.65 11.55 -15.90
C SER A 251 -0.18 12.21 -17.00
N ALA A 252 -0.67 11.43 -17.97
CA ALA A 252 -1.57 11.94 -19.01
C ALA A 252 -2.88 12.51 -18.46
N VAL A 253 -3.31 12.11 -17.25
CA VAL A 253 -4.48 12.69 -16.58
C VAL A 253 -4.25 14.16 -16.26
N ILE A 254 -3.04 14.54 -15.83
CA ILE A 254 -2.69 15.95 -15.58
C ILE A 254 -2.78 16.76 -16.87
N GLU A 255 -2.25 16.24 -17.98
CA GLU A 255 -2.32 16.93 -19.28
C GLU A 255 -3.76 17.07 -19.78
N ALA A 256 -4.55 16.01 -19.66
CA ALA A 256 -5.96 16.00 -20.00
C ALA A 256 -6.75 17.03 -19.19
N LEU A 257 -6.58 17.05 -17.86
CA LEU A 257 -7.24 18.00 -16.97
C LEU A 257 -6.79 19.43 -17.23
N GLY A 258 -5.48 19.67 -17.35
CA GLY A 258 -4.91 20.98 -17.63
C GLY A 258 -5.47 21.58 -18.92
N ASN A 259 -5.54 20.78 -19.98
CA ASN A 259 -6.15 21.18 -21.24
C ASN A 259 -7.67 21.39 -21.12
N HIS A 260 -8.40 20.44 -20.54
CA HIS A 260 -9.86 20.50 -20.43
C HIS A 260 -10.34 21.71 -19.59
N LEU A 261 -9.64 22.00 -18.50
CA LEU A 261 -9.93 23.11 -17.61
C LEU A 261 -9.40 24.45 -18.15
N ASN A 262 -8.71 24.46 -19.29
CA ASN A 262 -8.03 25.63 -19.86
C ASN A 262 -7.12 26.32 -18.83
N VAL A 263 -6.26 25.54 -18.16
CA VAL A 263 -5.38 26.07 -17.10
C VAL A 263 -4.40 27.07 -17.69
N ASP A 264 -4.48 28.32 -17.22
CA ASP A 264 -3.52 29.36 -17.52
C ASP A 264 -2.33 29.32 -16.55
N MET A 265 -1.21 28.79 -17.04
CA MET A 265 0.01 28.68 -16.24
C MET A 265 0.68 30.02 -15.96
N GLY A 266 0.35 31.10 -16.67
CA GLY A 266 0.88 32.45 -16.40
C GLY A 266 0.39 33.00 -15.05
N ILE A 267 -0.73 32.49 -14.55
CA ILE A 267 -1.26 32.85 -13.22
C ILE A 267 -0.48 32.15 -12.10
N TRP A 268 0.01 30.93 -12.36
CA TRP A 268 0.53 30.02 -11.33
C TRP A 268 2.04 29.89 -11.32
N TRP A 269 2.69 30.17 -12.44
CA TRP A 269 4.12 30.00 -12.63
C TRP A 269 4.79 31.26 -13.17
N GLN A 270 6.00 31.49 -12.66
CA GLN A 270 6.95 32.47 -13.19
C GLN A 270 8.35 31.86 -13.08
N PRO A 271 9.28 32.21 -13.98
CA PRO A 271 10.64 31.70 -13.90
C PRO A 271 11.33 32.22 -12.64
N ASP A 272 11.90 31.31 -11.87
CA ASP A 272 12.70 31.58 -10.68
C ASP A 272 14.17 31.16 -10.90
N ASP A 273 15.00 31.34 -9.88
CA ASP A 273 16.41 30.97 -9.98
C ASP A 273 16.62 29.46 -10.18
N ALA A 274 15.77 28.62 -9.58
CA ALA A 274 15.83 27.17 -9.76
C ALA A 274 15.63 26.78 -11.23
N PHE A 275 14.64 27.38 -11.90
CA PHE A 275 14.42 27.17 -13.33
C PHE A 275 15.66 27.52 -14.16
N PHE A 276 16.23 28.70 -13.95
CA PHE A 276 17.41 29.12 -14.70
C PHE A 276 18.64 28.29 -14.37
N ASP A 277 18.83 27.83 -13.14
CA ASP A 277 19.98 26.99 -12.77
C ASP A 277 19.91 25.59 -13.42
N LEU A 278 18.70 25.06 -13.58
CA LEU A 278 18.45 23.77 -14.21
C LEU A 278 18.52 23.82 -15.75
N LEU A 279 18.33 24.98 -16.38
CA LEU A 279 18.42 25.15 -17.83
C LEU A 279 19.87 25.01 -18.35
N ARG A 280 20.34 23.82 -18.71
CA ARG A 280 21.76 23.62 -19.10
C ARG A 280 22.03 23.58 -20.60
N ASP A 281 21.00 23.28 -21.40
CA ASP A 281 21.14 23.12 -22.84
C ASP A 281 21.17 24.48 -23.55
N LYS A 282 22.19 24.69 -24.39
CA LYS A 282 22.44 25.94 -25.11
C LYS A 282 21.46 26.19 -26.25
N GLU A 283 21.05 25.16 -26.97
CA GLU A 283 20.09 25.27 -28.07
C GLU A 283 18.71 25.66 -27.52
N ILE A 284 18.31 25.04 -26.40
CA ILE A 284 17.06 25.36 -25.73
C ILE A 284 17.10 26.76 -25.12
N ALA A 285 18.19 27.13 -24.42
CA ALA A 285 18.33 28.47 -23.87
C ALA A 285 18.25 29.56 -24.96
N ASN A 286 18.85 29.32 -26.13
CA ASN A 286 18.76 30.23 -27.26
C ASN A 286 17.34 30.30 -27.84
N SER A 287 16.63 29.16 -27.91
CA SER A 287 15.24 29.11 -28.35
C SER A 287 14.31 29.89 -27.41
N MET A 288 14.52 29.78 -26.10
CA MET A 288 13.80 30.58 -25.10
C MET A 288 14.15 32.07 -25.19
N LEU A 289 15.43 32.40 -25.46
CA LEU A 289 15.83 33.78 -25.73
C LEU A 289 15.12 34.34 -26.98
N ALA A 290 14.87 33.52 -28.01
CA ALA A 290 14.10 33.95 -29.17
C ALA A 290 12.63 34.20 -28.82
N ASP A 291 12.03 33.39 -27.94
CA ASP A 291 10.65 33.61 -27.48
C ASP A 291 10.49 34.93 -26.70
N VAL A 292 11.53 35.36 -25.96
CA VAL A 292 11.48 36.57 -25.11
C VAL A 292 11.99 37.83 -25.82
N GLY A 293 13.20 37.75 -26.40
CA GLY A 293 13.91 38.88 -27.00
C GLY A 293 13.78 38.97 -28.53
N GLY A 294 13.09 38.01 -29.15
CA GLY A 294 12.95 37.92 -30.59
C GLY A 294 14.15 37.27 -31.29
N LYS A 295 13.92 36.84 -32.54
CA LYS A 295 14.89 36.07 -33.33
C LYS A 295 16.24 36.77 -33.52
N LEU A 296 16.23 38.07 -33.79
CA LEU A 296 17.46 38.83 -34.06
C LEU A 296 18.40 38.83 -32.84
N VAL A 297 17.85 38.97 -31.63
CA VAL A 297 18.62 38.90 -30.39
C VAL A 297 19.15 37.49 -30.15
N ALA A 298 18.35 36.46 -30.40
CA ALA A 298 18.79 35.07 -30.27
C ALA A 298 19.93 34.73 -31.23
N ASP A 299 19.78 35.07 -32.52
CA ASP A 299 20.79 34.84 -33.56
C ASP A 299 22.11 35.54 -33.21
N GLY A 300 22.05 36.79 -32.72
CA GLY A 300 23.22 37.56 -32.29
C GLY A 300 23.95 36.97 -31.06
N ASN A 301 23.30 36.12 -30.27
CA ASN A 301 23.85 35.52 -29.06
C ASN A 301 24.01 33.99 -29.17
N VAL A 302 23.88 33.41 -30.36
CA VAL A 302 23.96 31.95 -30.56
C VAL A 302 25.33 31.38 -30.19
N ALA A 303 26.41 32.15 -30.38
CA ALA A 303 27.78 31.74 -30.03
C ALA A 303 28.08 31.86 -28.53
N GLU A 304 27.31 32.66 -27.79
CA GLU A 304 27.54 32.95 -26.38
C GLU A 304 27.42 31.75 -25.45
N LYS A 305 27.95 31.88 -24.24
CA LYS A 305 27.78 30.87 -23.18
C LYS A 305 26.31 30.84 -22.72
N VAL A 306 25.83 29.67 -22.33
CA VAL A 306 24.47 29.48 -21.75
C VAL A 306 24.18 30.47 -20.62
N LYS A 307 25.17 30.72 -19.75
CA LYS A 307 25.06 31.70 -18.66
C LYS A 307 24.75 33.11 -19.17
N THR A 308 25.42 33.56 -20.24
CA THR A 308 25.17 34.85 -20.86
C THR A 308 23.75 34.91 -21.41
N GLN A 309 23.30 33.87 -22.13
CA GLN A 309 21.95 33.82 -22.69
C GLN A 309 20.86 33.85 -21.60
N LYS A 310 21.03 33.12 -20.48
CA LYS A 310 20.14 33.18 -19.32
C LYS A 310 20.04 34.58 -18.71
N ASN A 311 21.18 35.26 -18.59
CA ASN A 311 21.20 36.61 -18.05
C ASN A 311 20.45 37.58 -18.97
N ILE A 312 20.59 37.44 -20.28
CA ILE A 312 19.82 38.24 -21.25
C ILE A 312 18.32 37.97 -21.10
N ILE A 313 17.90 36.70 -20.93
CA ILE A 313 16.49 36.37 -20.69
C ILE A 313 16.00 37.07 -19.41
N ARG A 314 16.75 36.97 -18.30
CA ARG A 314 16.41 37.66 -17.04
C ARG A 314 16.28 39.17 -17.23
N ASP A 315 17.21 39.78 -17.96
CA ASP A 315 17.18 41.22 -18.24
C ASP A 315 15.89 41.64 -18.97
N PHE A 316 15.41 40.85 -19.95
CA PHE A 316 14.12 41.11 -20.61
C PHE A 316 12.93 40.93 -19.67
N LEU A 317 12.95 39.94 -18.78
CA LEU A 317 11.84 39.71 -17.83
C LEU A 317 11.77 40.81 -16.76
N ALA A 318 12.92 41.34 -16.35
CA ALA A 318 13.02 42.44 -15.40
C ALA A 318 12.83 43.83 -16.05
N GLY A 319 13.08 43.96 -17.36
CA GLY A 319 13.14 45.26 -18.04
C GLY A 319 14.42 46.03 -17.73
N GLU A 320 15.53 45.30 -17.52
CA GLU A 320 16.82 45.85 -17.11
C GLU A 320 17.81 45.94 -18.29
N ASN A 321 18.95 46.60 -18.08
CA ASN A 321 20.04 46.69 -19.05
C ASN A 321 19.60 47.21 -20.44
N GLY A 322 18.65 48.17 -20.45
CA GLY A 322 18.13 48.82 -21.67
C GLY A 322 17.16 47.97 -22.48
N ARG A 323 16.64 46.87 -21.93
CA ARG A 323 15.72 45.96 -22.62
C ARG A 323 14.26 46.21 -22.25
N PRO A 324 13.31 46.08 -23.18
CA PRO A 324 11.88 46.19 -22.87
C PRO A 324 11.46 45.05 -21.94
N ARG A 325 10.62 45.37 -20.96
CA ARG A 325 10.09 44.38 -20.01
C ARG A 325 9.09 43.44 -20.68
N VAL A 326 9.24 42.14 -20.45
CA VAL A 326 8.29 41.10 -20.89
C VAL A 326 7.66 40.43 -19.67
N GLU A 327 6.38 40.69 -19.42
CA GLU A 327 5.72 40.26 -18.18
C GLU A 327 5.02 38.90 -18.27
N THR A 328 4.65 38.43 -19.47
CA THR A 328 3.75 37.28 -19.65
C THR A 328 4.39 36.12 -20.40
N TRP A 329 5.72 36.00 -20.37
CA TRP A 329 6.38 34.92 -21.08
C TRP A 329 6.22 33.58 -20.35
N LEU A 330 5.82 32.56 -21.11
CA LEU A 330 5.81 31.16 -20.69
C LEU A 330 6.62 30.32 -21.66
N PRO A 331 7.59 29.51 -21.17
CA PRO A 331 8.27 28.55 -22.03
C PRO A 331 7.27 27.51 -22.53
N ARG A 332 7.53 26.96 -23.73
CA ARG A 332 6.66 25.96 -24.39
C ARG A 332 6.35 24.74 -23.52
N TRP A 333 7.27 24.39 -22.61
CA TRP A 333 7.10 23.29 -21.65
C TRP A 333 6.00 23.54 -20.61
N MET A 334 5.73 24.79 -20.27
CA MET A 334 4.77 25.16 -19.21
C MET A 334 3.39 25.51 -19.76
N LYS A 335 3.16 25.34 -21.06
CA LYS A 335 1.84 25.56 -21.66
C LYS A 335 0.98 24.31 -21.51
N PHE A 336 -0.34 24.49 -21.49
CA PHE A 336 -1.28 23.41 -21.76
C PHE A 336 -1.89 23.63 -23.17
N PRO A 337 -1.73 22.69 -24.11
CA PRO A 337 -0.88 21.50 -24.03
C PRO A 337 0.62 21.81 -24.07
N ALA A 338 1.43 20.97 -23.43
CA ALA A 338 2.88 21.14 -23.37
C ALA A 338 3.53 20.90 -24.74
N GLN A 339 4.54 21.70 -25.09
CA GLN A 339 5.23 21.61 -26.39
C GLN A 339 6.75 21.53 -26.24
N SER A 340 7.38 20.74 -27.11
CA SER A 340 8.83 20.61 -27.18
C SER A 340 9.48 21.77 -27.93
N TYR A 341 10.70 22.14 -27.52
CA TYR A 341 11.54 23.10 -28.26
C TYR A 341 12.33 22.46 -29.42
N THR A 342 12.60 21.15 -29.33
CA THR A 342 13.41 20.42 -30.32
C THR A 342 12.68 19.17 -30.80
N SER A 343 13.04 18.66 -31.97
CA SER A 343 12.54 17.39 -32.51
C SER A 343 13.24 16.15 -31.94
N ARG A 344 14.22 16.31 -31.03
CA ARG A 344 15.01 15.21 -30.46
C ARG A 344 14.20 14.26 -29.56
N GLY A 345 13.01 14.67 -29.14
CA GLY A 345 12.18 13.91 -28.20
C GLY A 345 12.72 13.95 -26.77
N GLY A 346 12.19 13.06 -25.92
CA GLY A 346 12.59 12.93 -24.51
C GLY A 346 11.86 13.87 -23.54
N PHE A 347 10.85 14.60 -24.01
CA PHE A 347 9.99 15.41 -23.15
C PHE A 347 8.69 14.65 -22.84
N ARG A 348 8.76 13.81 -21.80
CA ARG A 348 7.67 12.90 -21.39
C ARG A 348 6.31 13.58 -21.29
N THR A 349 6.24 14.82 -20.81
CA THR A 349 4.97 15.57 -20.65
C THR A 349 4.26 15.78 -21.99
N ALA A 350 4.98 16.19 -23.05
CA ALA A 350 4.41 16.30 -24.39
C ALA A 350 4.00 14.93 -24.96
N ASP A 351 4.76 13.87 -24.65
CA ASP A 351 4.42 12.50 -25.04
C ASP A 351 3.12 12.03 -24.37
N GLN A 352 2.92 12.36 -23.08
CA GLN A 352 1.68 12.05 -22.34
C GLN A 352 0.47 12.76 -22.98
N TRP A 353 0.58 14.05 -23.32
CA TRP A 353 -0.49 14.76 -24.01
C TRP A 353 -0.82 14.13 -25.36
N THR A 354 0.19 13.80 -26.16
CA THR A 354 0.00 13.20 -27.49
C THR A 354 -0.84 11.92 -27.44
N GLN A 355 -0.72 11.13 -26.37
CA GLN A 355 -1.49 9.90 -26.18
C GLN A 355 -2.98 10.15 -25.93
N VAL A 356 -3.33 11.21 -25.19
CA VAL A 356 -4.71 11.48 -24.79
C VAL A 356 -5.40 12.54 -25.65
N GLN A 357 -4.65 13.34 -26.41
CA GLN A 357 -5.19 14.38 -27.29
C GLN A 357 -6.36 13.88 -28.17
N PRO A 358 -6.31 12.70 -28.81
CA PRO A 358 -7.41 12.24 -29.65
C PRO A 358 -8.75 12.09 -28.91
N LEU A 359 -8.72 11.88 -27.58
CA LEU A 359 -9.92 11.75 -26.76
C LEU A 359 -10.64 13.09 -26.53
N PHE A 360 -9.96 14.21 -26.80
CA PHE A 360 -10.47 15.57 -26.57
C PHE A 360 -10.72 16.36 -27.87
N VAL A 361 -10.38 15.78 -29.03
CA VAL A 361 -10.79 16.32 -30.32
C VAL A 361 -12.23 15.85 -30.57
N ARG A 362 -13.18 16.78 -30.45
CA ARG A 362 -14.57 16.52 -30.89
C ARG A 362 -14.58 16.36 -32.42
N GLU A 363 -15.28 15.34 -32.91
CA GLU A 363 -15.80 15.32 -34.29
C GLU A 363 -16.76 16.48 -34.54
#